data_AF-A0AAV4FEG8-F1
#
_entry.id   AF-A0AAV4FEG8-F1
#
_cell.length_a   1.000
_cell.length_b   1.000
_cell.length_c   1.000
_cell.angle_alpha   90.00
_cell.angle_beta   90.00
_cell.angle_gamma   90.00
#
_symmetry.space_group_name_H-M   'P 1'
#
loop_
_entity.id
_entity.type
_entity.pdbx_description
1 polymer ?
#
loop_
_entity_poly.entity_id
_entity_poly.type
_entity_poly.pdbx_seq_one_letter_code
_entity_poly.pdbx_strand_id
1 'polypeptide(L)'
;MDSPIPSLFVGEGVSADYALHRHSYSDEIFQFISDYCRKTIQDLDLAVDVGCGPGNSTVGFTKHFKQVRATLTVDVGCGPGNSTVGFTKYFK
;
A
#
# COMPACT_ATOMS: atom_id res chain seq x y z
N MET A 1 -26.56 16.27 22.31
CA MET A 1 -26.31 15.77 20.94
C MET A 1 -24.82 15.60 20.86
N ASP A 2 -24.35 14.36 20.97
CA ASP A 2 -22.92 14.05 20.86
C ASP A 2 -22.51 14.20 19.39
N SER A 3 -21.61 15.14 19.11
CA SER A 3 -20.99 15.27 17.80
C SER A 3 -20.30 13.94 17.45
N PRO A 4 -20.48 13.39 16.24
CA PRO A 4 -19.83 12.13 15.88
C PRO A 4 -18.31 12.32 15.95
N ILE A 5 -17.63 11.41 16.66
CA ILE A 5 -16.17 11.35 16.69
C ILE A 5 -15.70 11.24 15.23
N PRO A 6 -14.88 12.19 14.71
CA PRO A 6 -14.34 12.09 13.37
C PRO A 6 -13.57 10.77 13.23
N SER A 7 -13.84 10.03 12.16
CA SER A 7 -13.13 8.78 11.90
C SER A 7 -11.64 9.08 11.69
N LEU A 8 -10.80 8.52 12.55
CA LEU A 8 -9.35 8.75 12.55
C LEU A 8 -8.66 8.32 11.25
N PHE A 9 -9.26 7.36 10.54
CA PHE A 9 -8.67 6.71 9.36
C PHE A 9 -9.42 6.98 8.07
N VAL A 10 -10.59 7.63 8.15
CA VAL A 10 -11.51 7.77 7.00
C VAL A 10 -12.05 9.19 6.99
N GLY A 11 -11.79 9.91 5.90
CA GLY A 11 -12.18 11.32 5.74
C GLY A 11 -11.48 11.95 4.55
N GLU A 12 -12.07 13.01 4.00
CA GLU A 12 -11.46 13.78 2.93
C GLU A 12 -10.11 14.35 3.41
N GLY A 13 -9.06 14.18 2.60
CA GLY A 13 -7.70 14.65 2.93
C GLY A 13 -6.87 13.74 3.84
N VAL A 14 -7.47 12.92 4.71
CA VAL A 14 -6.74 12.07 5.69
C VAL A 14 -5.73 11.13 5.00
N SER A 15 -6.13 10.51 3.90
CA SER A 15 -5.26 9.62 3.10
C SER A 15 -4.09 10.36 2.45
N ALA A 16 -4.34 11.57 1.94
CA ALA A 16 -3.33 12.40 1.31
C ALA A 16 -2.34 12.95 2.33
N ASP A 17 -2.81 13.42 3.47
CA ASP A 17 -1.98 13.85 4.58
C ASP A 17 -1.15 12.70 5.14
N TYR A 18 -1.74 11.51 5.26
CA TYR A 18 -1.01 10.30 5.62
C TYR A 18 0.08 10.00 4.58
N ALA A 19 -0.23 10.00 3.29
CA ALA A 19 0.76 9.75 2.25
C ALA A 19 1.93 10.75 2.28
N LEU A 20 1.65 12.02 2.56
CA LEU A 20 2.65 13.10 2.59
C LEU A 20 3.55 13.05 3.84
N HIS A 21 2.99 12.78 5.02
CA HIS A 21 3.71 12.85 6.29
C HIS A 21 4.25 11.49 6.76
N ARG A 22 3.72 10.38 6.24
CA ARG A 22 4.23 9.04 6.52
C ARG A 22 5.52 8.82 5.76
N HIS A 23 6.64 8.76 6.48
CA HIS A 23 7.91 8.35 5.89
C HIS A 23 7.76 7.01 5.17
N SER A 24 8.25 6.96 3.94
CA SER A 24 8.39 5.70 3.20
C SER A 24 9.51 4.85 3.79
N TYR A 25 9.54 3.58 3.42
CA TYR A 25 10.60 2.66 3.85
C TYR A 25 11.83 2.80 2.95
N SER A 26 13.00 2.49 3.50
CA SER A 26 14.24 2.47 2.72
C SER A 26 14.30 1.27 1.78
N ASP A 27 15.06 1.39 0.71
CA ASP A 27 15.33 0.29 -0.23
C ASP A 27 15.96 -0.92 0.47
N GLU A 28 16.71 -0.71 1.55
CA GLU A 28 17.32 -1.79 2.36
C GLU A 28 16.27 -2.72 2.98
N ILE A 29 15.13 -2.19 3.43
CA ILE A 29 14.04 -3.02 3.98
C ILE A 29 13.41 -3.89 2.89
N PHE A 30 13.15 -3.32 1.71
CA PHE A 30 12.57 -4.08 0.61
C PHE A 30 13.51 -5.18 0.13
N GLN A 31 14.81 -4.88 0.06
CA GLN A 31 15.86 -5.86 -0.23
C GLN A 31 15.88 -6.97 0.82
N PHE A 32 15.93 -6.62 2.10
CA PHE A 32 15.92 -7.59 3.21
C PHE A 32 14.72 -8.54 3.14
N ILE A 33 13.52 -8.02 2.89
CA ILE A 33 12.31 -8.84 2.74
C ILE A 33 12.42 -9.77 1.53
N SER A 34 12.87 -9.23 0.38
CA SER A 34 13.00 -10.02 -0.84
C SER A 34 14.02 -11.15 -0.68
N ASP A 35 15.13 -10.90 0.01
CA ASP A 35 16.17 -11.90 0.27
C ASP A 35 15.70 -12.97 1.25
N TYR A 36 14.88 -12.59 2.23
CA TYR A 36 14.23 -13.55 3.09
C TYR A 36 13.29 -14.48 2.31
N CYS A 37 12.43 -13.93 1.43
CA CYS A 37 11.57 -14.73 0.57
C CYS A 37 12.37 -15.67 -0.36
N ARG A 38 13.52 -15.22 -0.86
CA ARG A 38 14.41 -16.04 -1.72
C ARG A 38 15.02 -17.25 -1.04
N LYS A 39 14.99 -17.32 0.29
CA LYS A 39 15.40 -18.53 1.04
C LYS A 39 14.48 -19.72 0.79
N THR A 40 13.22 -19.48 0.41
CA THR A 40 12.23 -20.52 0.16
C THR A 40 11.75 -20.55 -1.30
N ILE A 41 11.72 -19.41 -1.98
CA ILE A 41 11.23 -19.27 -3.36
C ILE A 41 12.23 -18.46 -4.18
N GLN A 42 12.93 -19.07 -5.13
CA GLN A 42 13.93 -18.37 -5.95
C GLN A 42 13.36 -17.28 -6.86
N ASP A 43 12.19 -17.53 -7.47
CA ASP A 43 11.56 -16.62 -8.43
C ASP A 43 10.35 -15.93 -7.81
N LEU A 44 10.52 -14.65 -7.48
CA LEU A 44 9.50 -13.83 -6.84
C LEU A 44 8.51 -13.28 -7.89
N ASP A 45 7.42 -14.01 -8.14
CA ASP A 45 6.40 -13.62 -9.11
C ASP A 45 5.40 -12.60 -8.54
N LEU A 46 4.58 -12.99 -7.55
CA LEU A 46 3.51 -12.15 -7.01
C LEU A 46 3.72 -11.80 -5.54
N ALA A 47 3.68 -10.50 -5.23
CA ALA A 47 3.49 -9.98 -3.87
C ALA A 47 2.07 -9.44 -3.69
N VAL A 48 1.51 -9.64 -2.49
CA VAL A 48 0.26 -9.01 -2.06
C VAL A 48 0.54 -8.10 -0.87
N ASP A 49 0.39 -6.79 -1.05
CA ASP A 49 0.54 -5.78 -0.01
C ASP A 49 -0.80 -5.58 0.70
N VAL A 50 -0.92 -6.17 1.90
CA VAL A 50 -2.16 -6.17 2.70
C VAL A 50 -2.20 -4.97 3.63
N GLY A 51 -3.28 -4.20 3.58
CA GLY A 51 -3.38 -2.95 4.33
C GLY A 51 -2.55 -1.84 3.70
N CYS A 52 -2.47 -1.82 2.36
CA CYS A 52 -1.56 -0.98 1.59
C CYS A 52 -1.74 0.54 1.83
N GLY A 53 -2.88 0.96 2.38
CA GLY A 53 -3.23 2.38 2.54
C GLY A 53 -3.14 3.10 1.18
N PRO A 54 -2.48 4.28 1.11
CA PRO A 54 -2.26 4.98 -0.16
C PRO A 54 -1.18 4.35 -1.06
N GLY A 55 -0.51 3.28 -0.61
CA GLY A 55 0.44 2.50 -1.43
C GLY A 55 1.92 2.86 -1.27
N ASN A 56 2.30 3.60 -0.21
CA ASN A 56 3.70 4.01 0.02
C ASN A 56 4.68 2.80 0.11
N SER A 57 4.24 1.68 0.68
CA SER A 57 5.02 0.42 0.71
C SER A 57 4.98 -0.33 -0.61
N THR A 58 3.84 -0.30 -1.30
CA THR A 58 3.57 -1.11 -2.49
C THR A 58 4.60 -0.83 -3.60
N VAL A 59 4.98 0.44 -3.77
CA VAL A 59 5.95 0.87 -4.79
C VAL A 59 7.34 0.29 -4.56
N GLY A 60 7.78 0.10 -3.31
CA GLY A 60 9.10 -0.47 -3.03
C GLY A 60 9.22 -1.94 -3.46
N PHE A 61 8.13 -2.70 -3.37
CA PHE A 61 8.12 -4.12 -3.75
C PHE A 61 8.19 -4.36 -5.27
N THR A 62 7.84 -3.38 -6.10
CA THR A 62 7.82 -3.54 -7.56
C THR A 62 9.21 -3.75 -8.17
N LYS A 63 10.27 -3.37 -7.43
CA LYS A 63 11.66 -3.62 -7.81
C LYS A 63 12.07 -5.08 -7.66
N HIS A 64 11.35 -5.87 -6.85
CA HIS A 64 11.77 -7.21 -6.44
C HIS A 64 10.81 -8.31 -6.89
N PHE A 65 9.54 -7.99 -7.17
CA PHE A 65 8.51 -8.92 -7.61
C PHE A 65 8.00 -8.56 -9.01
N LYS A 66 7.68 -9.56 -9.84
CA LYS A 66 7.14 -9.33 -11.19
C LYS A 66 5.77 -8.66 -11.17
N GLN A 67 4.99 -8.93 -10.12
CA GLN A 67 3.65 -8.41 -9.91
C GLN A 67 3.48 -8.03 -8.44
N VAL A 68 2.87 -6.88 -8.18
CA VAL A 68 2.47 -6.46 -6.83
C VAL A 68 1.00 -6.10 -6.85
N ARG A 69 0.20 -6.69 -5.97
CA ARG A 69 -1.23 -6.38 -5.80
C ARG A 69 -1.45 -5.75 -4.43
N ALA A 70 -2.07 -4.58 -4.43
CA ALA A 70 -2.40 -3.84 -3.22
C ALA A 70 -3.85 -4.15 -2.80
N THR A 71 -4.07 -4.41 -1.51
CA THR A 71 -5.41 -4.60 -0.95
C THR A 71 -5.58 -3.85 0.36
N LEU A 72 -6.78 -3.32 0.58
CA LEU A 72 -7.14 -2.54 1.75
C LEU A 72 -8.60 -2.81 2.12
N THR A 73 -8.89 -2.82 3.42
CA THR A 73 -10.22 -3.10 3.98
C THR A 73 -11.11 -1.86 4.09
N VAL A 74 -10.52 -0.67 4.04
CA VAL A 74 -11.20 0.63 4.16
C VAL A 74 -11.09 1.41 2.84
N ASP A 75 -12.18 2.05 2.43
CA ASP A 75 -12.18 2.96 1.28
C ASP A 75 -11.52 4.28 1.68
N VAL A 76 -10.20 4.36 1.51
CA VAL A 76 -9.45 5.63 1.63
C VAL A 76 -9.29 6.16 0.21
N GLY A 77 -10.08 7.18 -0.13
CA GLY A 77 -10.02 7.84 -1.44
C GLY A 77 -8.57 8.16 -1.82
N CYS A 78 -8.06 7.46 -2.83
CA CYS A 78 -6.69 7.60 -3.31
C CYS A 78 -6.68 8.56 -4.51
N GLY A 79 -6.70 9.87 -4.25
CA GLY A 79 -6.58 10.91 -5.28
C GLY A 79 -7.75 11.00 -6.26
N PRO A 80 -7.78 12.01 -7.16
CA PRO A 80 -8.94 12.31 -7.98
C PRO A 80 -9.11 11.24 -9.07
N GLY A 81 -10.05 10.32 -8.86
CA GLY A 81 -10.38 9.30 -9.85
C GLY A 81 -11.12 8.10 -9.26
N ASN A 82 -12.42 8.29 -9.01
CA ASN A 82 -13.47 7.27 -8.88
C ASN A 82 -13.32 6.15 -7.85
N SER A 83 -14.29 6.16 -6.94
CA SER A 83 -14.72 5.07 -6.07
C SER A 83 -14.73 3.72 -6.78
N THR A 84 -13.91 2.76 -6.32
CA THR A 84 -14.21 1.34 -6.53
C THR A 84 -13.60 0.50 -5.42
N VAL A 85 -14.45 -0.25 -4.74
CA VAL A 85 -14.05 -1.42 -3.95
C VAL A 85 -13.36 -2.38 -4.93
N GLY A 86 -12.03 -2.55 -4.85
CA GLY A 86 -11.34 -3.59 -5.62
C GLY A 86 -9.99 -3.21 -6.23
N PHE A 87 -8.98 -3.99 -5.83
CA PHE A 87 -7.93 -4.57 -6.66
C PHE A 87 -7.24 -3.72 -7.76
N THR A 88 -5.94 -3.55 -7.52
CA THR A 88 -4.81 -3.62 -8.47
C THR A 88 -4.46 -2.35 -9.27
N LYS A 89 -3.46 -1.63 -8.78
CA LYS A 89 -2.46 -1.02 -9.68
C LYS A 89 -1.47 -2.11 -10.07
N TYR A 90 -1.44 -2.47 -11.37
CA TYR A 90 -0.35 -3.26 -11.92
C TYR A 90 0.82 -2.31 -12.15
N PHE A 91 1.84 -2.42 -11.31
CA PHE A 91 3.11 -1.74 -11.55
C PHE A 91 3.98 -2.68 -12.39
N LYS A 92 4.35 -2.22 -13.59
CA LYS A 92 5.35 -2.83 -14.45
C LYS A 92 6.52 -1.88 -14.58
#